data_AF-A0A2I3TFR9-F1
#
_entry.id   AF-A0A2I3TFR9-F1
#
_cell.length_a   1.000
_cell.length_b   1.000
_cell.length_c   1.000
_cell.angle_alpha   90.00
_cell.angle_beta   90.00
_cell.angle_gamma   90.00
#
_symmetry.space_group_name_H-M   'P 1'
#
loop_
_entity.id
_entity.type
_entity.pdbx_description
1 polymer ?
#
loop_
_entity_poly.entity_id
_entity_poly.type
_entity_poly.pdbx_seq_one_letter_code
_entity_poly.pdbx_strand_id
1 'polypeptide(L)'
;MAAVRALVASRLAAASAFTSLSPGGRTPSQRAALHLSVPRPAARVALVLSGCGVYDGTEIHEASAILVHLSRGGAEVQIFAPDVPQMHVIDHTKGQPSEGESRNVLTESARIARGKITDLANLSAANHDAAIFPGGFGAAKNLSTFAVDGKDCKVNKEVERVLKEFHQAGKPIGCDASTSLPAPAAWWSWSAALCCPGVSCVWCWQGESRTWRG
;
A
#
# COMPACT_ATOMS: atom_id res chain seq x y z
N MET A 1 -41.43 46.36 7.47
CA MET A 1 -40.57 47.52 7.80
C MET A 1 -39.45 47.59 6.79
N ALA A 2 -39.24 48.77 6.24
CA ALA A 2 -38.47 49.03 5.01
C ALA A 2 -36.95 48.87 5.18
N ALA A 3 -36.31 48.57 4.05
CA ALA A 3 -34.87 48.65 3.82
C ALA A 3 -34.38 50.12 3.74
N VAL A 4 -33.06 50.31 3.88
CA VAL A 4 -32.16 51.11 3.00
C VAL A 4 -31.02 51.77 3.80
N ARG A 5 -29.80 51.36 3.41
CA ARG A 5 -28.48 52.03 3.35
C ARG A 5 -28.30 53.43 3.99
N ALA A 6 -27.17 53.60 4.67
CA ALA A 6 -26.36 54.82 4.62
C ALA A 6 -24.87 54.45 4.47
N LEU A 7 -24.17 55.29 3.70
CA LEU A 7 -22.85 55.11 3.08
C LEU A 7 -22.03 56.38 3.40
N VAL A 8 -20.70 56.34 3.17
CA VAL A 8 -19.73 57.46 3.05
C VAL A 8 -19.17 57.96 4.42
N ALA A 9 -17.90 57.77 4.80
CA ALA A 9 -16.54 57.98 4.24
C ALA A 9 -15.93 59.36 4.56
N SER A 10 -14.67 59.33 5.06
CA SER A 10 -13.50 60.12 4.61
C SER A 10 -12.72 60.94 5.65
N ARG A 11 -11.42 60.59 5.73
CA ARG A 11 -10.19 61.44 5.73
C ARG A 11 -9.86 62.29 6.96
N LEU A 12 -8.66 62.09 7.53
CA LEU A 12 -7.48 62.91 7.21
C LEU A 12 -6.17 62.25 7.68
N ALA A 13 -5.09 62.57 6.98
CA ALA A 13 -3.75 62.02 7.13
C ALA A 13 -2.85 62.90 8.00
N ALA A 14 -1.76 62.33 8.52
CA ALA A 14 -0.54 63.07 8.84
C ALA A 14 0.67 62.17 8.61
N ALA A 15 1.52 62.58 7.66
CA ALA A 15 2.81 61.99 7.34
C ALA A 15 3.90 62.61 8.23
N SER A 16 4.96 61.86 8.50
CA SER A 16 6.28 62.42 8.82
C SER A 16 7.35 61.49 8.27
N ALA A 17 8.11 62.05 7.33
CA ALA A 17 9.25 61.43 6.69
C ALA A 17 10.48 61.60 7.58
N PHE A 18 11.27 60.54 7.75
CA PHE A 18 12.71 60.65 7.96
C PHE A 18 13.41 59.54 7.18
N THR A 19 14.06 59.97 6.11
CA THR A 19 15.00 59.24 5.28
C THR A 19 16.35 59.15 5.99
N SER A 20 16.96 57.97 6.01
CA SER A 20 18.42 57.82 6.13
C SER A 20 18.86 56.61 5.31
N LEU A 21 19.73 56.84 4.34
CA LEU A 21 20.35 55.84 3.47
C LEU A 21 21.55 55.17 4.17
N SER A 22 21.57 53.82 4.13
CA SER A 22 22.65 52.84 3.80
C SER A 22 24.13 53.07 4.22
N PRO A 23 25.01 52.03 4.33
CA PRO A 23 24.93 50.70 3.72
C PRO A 23 25.31 49.52 4.63
N GLY A 24 24.65 48.37 4.46
CA GLY A 24 25.00 47.13 5.15
C GLY A 24 24.54 45.92 4.36
N GLY A 25 25.32 45.55 3.35
CA GLY A 25 25.02 44.44 2.46
C GLY A 25 24.86 43.12 3.19
N ARG A 26 23.65 42.55 3.10
CA ARG A 26 23.43 41.10 3.06
C ARG A 26 22.37 40.85 2.01
N THR A 27 22.83 40.39 0.85
CA THR A 27 21.97 39.80 -0.17
C THR A 27 21.19 38.66 0.47
N PRO A 28 19.85 38.61 0.37
CA PRO A 28 19.14 37.36 0.57
C PRO A 28 19.65 36.40 -0.50
N SER A 29 20.29 35.34 -0.07
CA SER A 29 20.77 34.24 -0.90
C SER A 29 19.68 33.85 -1.90
N GLN A 30 19.91 34.18 -3.18
CA GLN A 30 19.20 33.59 -4.30
C GLN A 30 19.61 32.11 -4.38
N ARG A 31 19.02 31.26 -3.53
CA ARG A 31 19.13 29.80 -3.63
C ARG A 31 18.05 29.07 -2.85
N ALA A 32 16.84 29.62 -2.83
CA ALA A 32 15.67 28.74 -2.83
C ALA A 32 15.50 28.27 -4.27
N ALA A 33 16.25 27.24 -4.66
CA ALA A 33 15.88 26.45 -5.83
C ALA A 33 14.51 25.86 -5.47
N LEU A 34 13.44 26.53 -5.88
CA LEU A 34 12.11 25.95 -5.94
C LEU A 34 12.27 24.75 -6.87
N HIS A 35 12.46 23.57 -6.28
CA HIS A 35 12.37 22.32 -7.00
C HIS A 35 10.89 22.17 -7.34
N LEU A 36 10.43 22.92 -8.35
CA LEU A 36 9.15 22.73 -9.02
C LEU A 36 9.30 21.44 -9.81
N SER A 37 9.35 20.32 -9.10
CA SER A 37 8.88 19.08 -9.70
C SER A 37 7.44 19.35 -10.08
N VAL A 38 7.15 19.25 -11.38
CA VAL A 38 5.79 19.08 -11.90
C VAL A 38 5.04 18.19 -10.90
N PRO A 39 3.83 18.55 -10.43
CA PRO A 39 3.01 17.66 -9.63
C PRO A 39 2.88 16.34 -10.40
N ARG A 40 3.66 15.33 -10.03
CA ARG A 40 3.53 14.03 -10.65
C ARG A 40 2.18 13.49 -10.18
N PRO A 41 1.38 12.88 -11.09
CA PRO A 41 0.19 12.17 -10.67
C PRO A 41 0.55 11.23 -9.52
N ALA A 42 -0.31 11.17 -8.49
CA ALA A 42 -0.13 10.24 -7.38
C ALA A 42 0.05 8.82 -7.95
N ALA A 43 1.09 8.11 -7.51
CA ALA A 43 1.30 6.72 -7.92
C ALA A 43 0.09 5.89 -7.47
N ARG A 44 -0.51 5.13 -8.38
CA ARG A 44 -1.66 4.26 -8.08
C ARG A 44 -1.15 2.89 -7.71
N VAL A 45 -1.32 2.49 -6.46
CA VAL A 45 -0.77 1.23 -5.94
C VAL A 45 -1.90 0.27 -5.60
N ALA A 46 -1.86 -0.93 -6.16
CA ALA A 46 -2.75 -2.01 -5.79
C ALA A 46 -2.18 -2.74 -4.57
N LEU A 47 -2.96 -2.85 -3.50
CA LEU A 47 -2.61 -3.63 -2.31
C LEU A 47 -3.47 -4.90 -2.28
N VAL A 48 -2.86 -6.07 -2.41
CA VAL A 48 -3.58 -7.34 -2.48
C VAL A 48 -3.50 -8.07 -1.14
N LEU A 49 -4.62 -8.17 -0.44
CA LEU A 49 -4.75 -8.82 0.87
C LEU A 49 -5.20 -10.27 0.75
N SER A 50 -4.98 -11.03 1.82
CA SER A 50 -5.28 -12.46 1.90
C SER A 50 -6.18 -12.86 3.08
N GLY A 51 -6.79 -11.88 3.76
CA GLY A 51 -7.62 -12.05 4.96
C GLY A 51 -7.25 -11.01 6.04
N CYS A 52 -7.60 -11.25 7.30
CA CYS A 52 -7.33 -10.33 8.40
C CYS A 52 -6.85 -11.08 9.66
N GLY A 53 -5.55 -11.38 9.72
CA GLY A 53 -4.95 -12.16 10.80
C GLY A 53 -3.66 -12.83 10.32
N VAL A 54 -2.62 -12.85 11.14
CA VAL A 54 -1.31 -13.40 10.72
C VAL A 54 -1.39 -14.88 10.36
N TYR A 55 -2.23 -15.69 11.03
CA TYR A 55 -2.26 -17.14 10.86
C TYR A 55 -3.19 -17.63 9.74
N ASP A 56 -4.21 -16.85 9.36
CA ASP A 56 -5.24 -17.22 8.37
C ASP A 56 -5.45 -16.18 7.26
N GLY A 57 -4.73 -15.06 7.31
CA GLY A 57 -4.87 -13.95 6.37
C GLY A 57 -3.60 -13.11 6.26
N THR A 58 -3.81 -11.80 6.05
CA THR A 58 -2.72 -10.83 6.00
C THR A 58 -2.26 -10.42 7.40
N GLU A 59 -0.95 -10.29 7.58
CA GLU A 59 -0.35 -9.69 8.78
C GLU A 59 -0.77 -8.21 8.88
N ILE A 60 -1.50 -7.88 9.95
CA ILE A 60 -2.22 -6.62 10.08
C ILE A 60 -1.26 -5.43 10.28
N HIS A 61 -0.13 -5.64 10.97
CA HIS A 61 0.85 -4.59 11.22
C HIS A 61 1.61 -4.22 9.95
N GLU A 62 1.95 -5.19 9.13
CA GLU A 62 2.63 -5.05 7.85
C GLU A 62 1.73 -4.32 6.86
N ALA A 63 0.46 -4.76 6.72
CA ALA A 63 -0.53 -4.04 5.92
C ALA A 63 -0.70 -2.59 6.40
N SER A 64 -0.76 -2.37 7.71
CA SER A 64 -0.86 -1.02 8.30
C SER A 64 0.38 -0.17 8.01
N ALA A 65 1.58 -0.74 8.13
CA ALA A 65 2.84 -0.06 7.84
C ALA A 65 2.93 0.32 6.36
N ILE A 66 2.62 -0.62 5.45
CA ILE A 66 2.57 -0.39 4.00
C ILE A 66 1.61 0.77 3.69
N LEU A 67 0.38 0.74 4.22
CA LEU A 67 -0.62 1.79 4.00
C LEU A 67 -0.13 3.16 4.51
N VAL A 68 0.51 3.21 5.69
CA VAL A 68 1.10 4.44 6.24
C VAL A 68 2.24 4.96 5.35
N HIS A 69 3.12 4.08 4.84
CA HIS A 69 4.22 4.47 3.98
C HIS A 69 3.75 4.96 2.61
N LEU A 70 2.78 4.30 2.00
CA LEU A 70 2.17 4.72 0.73
C LEU A 70 1.46 6.06 0.89
N SER A 71 0.69 6.25 1.96
CA SER A 71 0.02 7.51 2.26
C SER A 71 1.01 8.66 2.47
N ARG A 72 2.11 8.43 3.20
CA ARG A 72 3.20 9.41 3.36
C ARG A 72 3.91 9.73 2.04
N GLY A 73 3.99 8.77 1.13
CA GLY A 73 4.52 8.95 -0.23
C GLY A 73 3.55 9.65 -1.19
N GLY A 74 2.33 9.96 -0.76
CA GLY A 74 1.31 10.57 -1.62
C GLY A 74 0.74 9.64 -2.68
N ALA A 75 0.86 8.32 -2.50
CA ALA A 75 0.30 7.33 -3.40
C ALA A 75 -1.21 7.15 -3.16
N GLU A 76 -1.96 6.89 -4.22
CA GLU A 76 -3.35 6.46 -4.17
C GLU A 76 -3.39 4.93 -4.05
N VAL A 77 -3.97 4.41 -2.97
CA VAL A 77 -4.01 2.96 -2.73
C VAL A 77 -5.41 2.42 -2.98
N GLN A 78 -5.50 1.40 -3.83
CA GLN A 78 -6.71 0.59 -4.01
C GLN A 78 -6.44 -0.81 -3.46
N ILE A 79 -7.36 -1.29 -2.63
CA ILE A 79 -7.19 -2.54 -1.89
C ILE A 79 -8.03 -3.63 -2.57
N PHE A 80 -7.42 -4.79 -2.76
CA PHE A 80 -8.01 -5.95 -3.42
C PHE A 80 -7.85 -7.20 -2.56
N ALA A 81 -8.76 -8.15 -2.73
CA ALA A 81 -8.62 -9.49 -2.19
C ALA A 81 -9.48 -10.46 -3.03
N PRO A 82 -9.07 -11.74 -3.16
CA PRO A 82 -9.88 -12.72 -3.90
C PRO A 82 -11.16 -13.07 -3.13
N ASP A 83 -12.28 -13.18 -3.83
CA ASP A 83 -13.55 -13.62 -3.26
C ASP A 83 -13.61 -15.16 -3.13
N VAL A 84 -12.84 -15.69 -2.17
CA VAL A 84 -12.72 -17.13 -1.91
C VAL A 84 -12.85 -17.44 -0.41
N PRO A 85 -13.30 -18.65 -0.02
CA PRO A 85 -13.23 -19.08 1.37
C PRO A 85 -11.77 -19.14 1.84
N GLN A 86 -11.53 -18.79 3.11
CA GLN A 86 -10.24 -19.04 3.77
C GLN A 86 -10.01 -20.54 3.93
N MET A 87 -8.77 -20.99 3.78
CA MET A 87 -8.41 -22.40 3.95
C MET A 87 -8.67 -22.89 5.39
N HIS A 88 -8.29 -22.08 6.38
CA HIS A 88 -8.54 -22.34 7.80
C HIS A 88 -8.87 -21.02 8.49
N VAL A 89 -9.78 -21.05 9.45
CA VAL A 89 -10.02 -19.95 10.39
C VAL A 89 -9.27 -20.28 11.68
N ILE A 90 -8.42 -19.37 12.18
CA ILE A 90 -7.55 -19.64 13.33
C ILE A 90 -7.97 -18.78 14.53
N ASP A 91 -8.19 -19.44 15.68
CA ASP A 91 -8.25 -18.74 16.97
C ASP A 91 -6.83 -18.26 17.31
N HIS A 92 -6.58 -16.97 17.08
CA HIS A 92 -5.27 -16.36 17.29
C HIS A 92 -4.83 -16.37 18.77
N THR A 93 -5.74 -16.57 19.73
CA THR A 93 -5.38 -16.67 21.16
C THR A 93 -4.80 -18.04 21.50
N LYS A 94 -5.19 -19.08 20.76
CA LYS A 94 -4.75 -20.47 20.94
C LYS A 94 -3.75 -20.94 19.88
N GLY A 95 -3.70 -20.25 18.74
CA GLY A 95 -2.94 -20.66 17.57
C GLY A 95 -3.46 -21.94 16.92
N GLN A 96 -4.74 -22.29 17.13
CA GLN A 96 -5.36 -23.52 16.65
C GLN A 96 -6.53 -23.22 15.70
N PRO A 97 -6.84 -24.11 14.75
CA PRO A 97 -8.02 -23.97 13.91
C PRO A 97 -9.32 -23.96 14.72
N SER A 98 -10.23 -23.05 14.37
CA SER A 98 -11.61 -23.07 14.85
C SER A 98 -12.43 -24.03 13.99
N GLU A 99 -12.70 -25.22 14.50
CA GLU A 99 -13.50 -26.23 13.78
C GLU A 99 -14.94 -25.73 13.54
N GLY A 100 -15.44 -25.90 12.32
CA GLY A 100 -16.80 -25.53 11.94
C GLY A 100 -17.00 -24.04 11.60
N GLU A 101 -15.98 -23.19 11.78
CA GLU A 101 -16.01 -21.81 11.29
C GLU A 101 -15.53 -21.72 9.85
N SER A 102 -16.23 -20.92 9.04
CA SER A 102 -15.82 -20.56 7.69
C SER A 102 -15.92 -19.06 7.50
N ARG A 103 -14.90 -18.49 6.86
CA ARG A 103 -14.80 -17.05 6.56
C ARG A 103 -14.36 -16.86 5.12
N ASN A 104 -14.70 -15.71 4.57
CA ASN A 104 -14.33 -15.33 3.22
C ASN A 104 -13.15 -14.33 3.25
N VAL A 105 -12.19 -14.51 2.34
CA VAL A 105 -10.96 -13.72 2.25
C VAL A 105 -11.26 -12.25 1.97
N LEU A 106 -12.12 -11.93 1.00
CA LEU A 106 -12.52 -10.57 0.66
C LEU A 106 -13.26 -9.91 1.83
N THR A 107 -14.23 -10.60 2.42
CA THR A 107 -15.02 -10.09 3.56
C THR A 107 -14.14 -9.77 4.77
N GLU A 108 -13.21 -10.65 5.11
CA GLU A 108 -12.32 -10.41 6.25
C GLU A 108 -11.29 -9.33 5.95
N SER A 109 -10.75 -9.28 4.73
CA SER A 109 -9.83 -8.22 4.28
C SER A 109 -10.49 -6.82 4.32
N ALA A 110 -11.80 -6.73 4.18
CA ALA A 110 -12.56 -5.48 4.31
C ALA A 110 -12.38 -4.82 5.68
N ARG A 111 -12.02 -5.58 6.74
CA ARG A 111 -11.70 -5.07 8.07
C ARG A 111 -10.48 -4.15 8.05
N ILE A 112 -9.42 -4.56 7.36
CA ILE A 112 -8.19 -3.76 7.17
C ILE A 112 -8.50 -2.55 6.27
N ALA A 113 -9.27 -2.78 5.20
CA ALA A 113 -9.60 -1.76 4.21
C ALA A 113 -10.66 -0.74 4.67
N ARG A 114 -11.25 -0.91 5.86
CA ARG A 114 -12.40 -0.13 6.34
C ARG A 114 -13.55 -0.09 5.31
N GLY A 115 -13.84 -1.23 4.71
CA GLY A 115 -14.88 -1.40 3.69
C GLY A 115 -14.51 -0.94 2.27
N LYS A 116 -13.36 -0.30 2.06
CA LYS A 116 -12.89 0.15 0.74
C LYS A 116 -12.03 -0.90 0.05
N ILE A 117 -12.66 -2.02 -0.32
CA ILE A 117 -12.00 -3.16 -0.96
C ILE A 117 -12.77 -3.58 -2.20
N THR A 118 -12.05 -4.10 -3.19
CA THR A 118 -12.62 -4.63 -4.44
C THR A 118 -12.16 -6.07 -4.65
N ASP A 119 -12.97 -6.88 -5.33
CA ASP A 119 -12.56 -8.22 -5.73
C ASP A 119 -11.32 -8.17 -6.64
N LEU A 120 -10.34 -9.04 -6.38
CA LEU A 120 -9.11 -9.21 -7.14
C LEU A 120 -9.37 -9.50 -8.62
N ALA A 121 -10.51 -10.11 -8.98
CA ALA A 121 -10.93 -10.29 -10.36
C ALA A 121 -10.94 -8.97 -11.16
N ASN A 122 -11.21 -7.83 -10.51
CA ASN A 122 -11.30 -6.51 -11.14
C ASN A 122 -9.97 -5.76 -11.19
N LEU A 123 -8.90 -6.30 -10.58
CA LEU A 123 -7.58 -5.67 -10.65
C LEU A 123 -7.00 -5.81 -12.06
N SER A 124 -6.67 -4.68 -12.67
CA SER A 124 -5.94 -4.59 -13.93
C SER A 124 -4.65 -3.80 -13.75
N ALA A 125 -3.55 -4.35 -14.29
CA ALA A 125 -2.27 -3.66 -14.31
C ALA A 125 -2.30 -2.36 -15.10
N ALA A 126 -3.24 -2.15 -16.04
CA ALA A 126 -3.33 -0.90 -16.80
C ALA A 126 -3.67 0.32 -15.92
N ASN A 127 -4.42 0.10 -14.83
CA ASN A 127 -4.95 1.15 -13.97
C ASN A 127 -4.08 1.46 -12.74
N HIS A 128 -2.97 0.75 -12.57
CA HIS A 128 -2.09 0.84 -11.41
C HIS A 128 -0.64 0.89 -11.84
N ASP A 129 0.21 1.52 -11.04
CA ASP A 129 1.63 1.70 -11.29
C ASP A 129 2.48 0.67 -10.54
N ALA A 130 1.94 0.06 -9.47
CA ALA A 130 2.59 -1.01 -8.70
C ALA A 130 1.56 -1.95 -8.06
N ALA A 131 1.98 -3.17 -7.74
CA ALA A 131 1.23 -4.11 -6.89
C ALA A 131 2.06 -4.47 -5.65
N ILE A 132 1.42 -4.54 -4.48
CA ILE A 132 2.06 -4.94 -3.23
C ILE A 132 1.24 -6.06 -2.59
N PHE A 133 1.92 -7.12 -2.19
CA PHE A 133 1.38 -8.29 -1.49
C PHE A 133 1.97 -8.34 -0.09
N PRO A 134 1.22 -7.93 0.94
CA PRO A 134 1.64 -8.09 2.31
C PRO A 134 1.75 -9.57 2.70
N GLY A 135 2.57 -9.86 3.69
CA GLY A 135 2.79 -11.17 4.26
C GLY A 135 1.63 -11.67 5.13
N GLY A 136 1.96 -12.59 6.03
CA GLY A 136 0.99 -13.41 6.77
C GLY A 136 0.76 -14.77 6.09
N PHE A 137 0.32 -15.74 6.87
CA PHE A 137 0.10 -17.11 6.39
C PHE A 137 -1.02 -17.23 5.36
N GLY A 138 -1.92 -16.26 5.28
CA GLY A 138 -2.93 -16.19 4.23
C GLY A 138 -2.33 -16.13 2.82
N ALA A 139 -1.13 -15.56 2.64
CA ALA A 139 -0.46 -15.58 1.33
C ALA A 139 -0.10 -17.02 0.90
N ALA A 140 0.34 -17.86 1.84
CA ALA A 140 0.68 -19.26 1.58
C ALA A 140 -0.53 -20.21 1.55
N LYS A 141 -1.68 -19.79 2.12
CA LYS A 141 -2.88 -20.62 2.26
C LYS A 141 -4.01 -20.25 1.29
N ASN A 142 -4.20 -18.97 1.04
CA ASN A 142 -5.35 -18.43 0.30
C ASN A 142 -4.94 -17.89 -1.08
N LEU A 143 -3.77 -17.26 -1.19
CA LEU A 143 -3.23 -16.79 -2.48
C LEU A 143 -2.46 -17.88 -3.23
N SER A 144 -2.11 -18.97 -2.54
CA SER A 144 -1.46 -20.16 -3.09
C SER A 144 -1.81 -21.38 -2.24
N THR A 145 -1.45 -22.57 -2.70
CA THR A 145 -1.54 -23.82 -1.93
C THR A 145 -0.22 -24.18 -1.24
N PHE A 146 0.73 -23.24 -1.11
CA PHE A 146 2.07 -23.50 -0.57
C PHE A 146 2.08 -24.09 0.84
N ALA A 147 1.14 -23.69 1.69
CA ALA A 147 1.03 -24.21 3.06
C ALA A 147 0.73 -25.73 3.11
N VAL A 148 0.16 -26.30 2.04
CA VAL A 148 -0.22 -27.73 1.96
C VAL A 148 0.70 -28.47 0.98
N ASP A 149 0.92 -27.90 -0.20
CA ASP A 149 1.62 -28.56 -1.32
C ASP A 149 3.13 -28.24 -1.36
N GLY A 150 3.61 -27.30 -0.55
CA GLY A 150 5.02 -26.92 -0.48
C GLY A 150 5.59 -26.51 -1.85
N LYS A 151 6.63 -27.22 -2.31
CA LYS A 151 7.30 -26.94 -3.60
C LYS A 151 6.41 -27.15 -4.83
N ASP A 152 5.37 -27.97 -4.71
CA ASP A 152 4.44 -28.30 -5.80
C ASP A 152 3.19 -27.40 -5.75
N CYS A 153 3.31 -26.26 -5.07
CA CYS A 153 2.26 -25.27 -4.90
C CYS A 153 1.69 -24.75 -6.21
N LYS A 154 0.40 -24.43 -6.15
CA LYS A 154 -0.30 -23.70 -7.19
C LYS A 154 -0.68 -22.34 -6.64
N VAL A 155 -0.44 -21.31 -7.43
CA VAL A 155 -0.91 -19.96 -7.14
C VAL A 155 -2.39 -19.88 -7.51
N ASN A 156 -3.16 -19.10 -6.76
CA ASN A 156 -4.53 -18.76 -7.14
C ASN A 156 -4.52 -18.14 -8.56
N LYS A 157 -5.45 -18.55 -9.42
CA LYS A 157 -5.47 -18.13 -10.83
C LYS A 157 -5.53 -16.61 -11.02
N GLU A 158 -6.25 -15.91 -10.14
CA GLU A 158 -6.37 -14.45 -10.20
C GLU A 158 -5.08 -13.76 -9.78
N VAL A 159 -4.43 -14.30 -8.74
CA VAL A 159 -3.11 -13.83 -8.28
C VAL A 159 -2.07 -14.06 -9.37
N GLU A 160 -2.04 -15.26 -9.97
CA GLU A 160 -1.15 -15.59 -11.08
C GLU A 160 -1.35 -14.65 -12.28
N ARG A 161 -2.62 -14.37 -12.64
CA ARG A 161 -2.96 -13.40 -13.70
C ARG A 161 -2.40 -12.02 -13.37
N VAL A 162 -2.66 -11.50 -12.18
CA VAL A 162 -2.19 -10.17 -11.75
C VAL A 162 -0.67 -10.09 -11.78
N LEU A 163 0.04 -11.09 -11.23
CA LEU A 163 1.50 -11.10 -11.23
C LEU A 163 2.07 -11.10 -12.66
N LYS A 164 1.48 -11.89 -13.56
CA LYS A 164 1.88 -11.92 -14.98
C LYS A 164 1.59 -10.58 -15.66
N GLU A 165 0.43 -9.97 -15.44
CA GLU A 165 0.08 -8.68 -16.03
C GLU A 165 1.04 -7.56 -15.59
N PHE A 166 1.33 -7.44 -14.29
CA PHE A 166 2.25 -6.43 -13.78
C PHE A 166 3.69 -6.68 -14.28
N HIS A 167 4.13 -7.93 -14.31
CA HIS A 167 5.45 -8.31 -14.82
C HIS A 167 5.61 -7.98 -16.31
N GLN A 168 4.63 -8.37 -17.14
CA GLN A 168 4.62 -8.07 -18.58
C GLN A 168 4.58 -6.57 -18.86
N ALA A 169 3.90 -5.79 -18.02
CA ALA A 169 3.87 -4.34 -18.10
C ALA A 169 5.15 -3.67 -17.57
N GLY A 170 6.13 -4.43 -17.07
CA GLY A 170 7.37 -3.90 -16.49
C GLY A 170 7.14 -3.12 -15.19
N LYS A 171 6.01 -3.37 -14.50
CA LYS A 171 5.61 -2.64 -13.30
C LYS A 171 6.15 -3.31 -12.04
N PRO A 172 6.56 -2.55 -11.01
CA PRO A 172 7.07 -3.11 -9.77
C PRO A 172 6.00 -3.92 -9.03
N ILE A 173 6.43 -5.06 -8.52
CA ILE A 173 5.64 -5.97 -7.67
C ILE A 173 6.41 -6.10 -6.36
N GLY A 174 5.86 -5.61 -5.25
CA GLY A 174 6.42 -5.77 -3.92
C GLY A 174 5.81 -6.97 -3.21
N CYS A 175 6.64 -7.82 -2.64
CA CYS A 175 6.20 -8.91 -1.77
C CYS A 175 6.96 -8.78 -0.45
N ASP A 176 6.23 -8.86 0.65
CA ASP A 176 6.84 -8.88 1.97
C ASP A 176 6.45 -10.18 2.69
N ALA A 177 7.38 -10.66 3.49
CA ALA A 177 7.46 -12.02 4.01
C ALA A 177 7.58 -12.01 5.53
N SER A 178 7.21 -10.91 6.18
CA SER A 178 7.54 -10.63 7.57
C SER A 178 6.67 -11.40 8.58
N THR A 179 6.61 -12.72 8.44
CA THR A 179 6.07 -13.58 9.49
C THR A 179 7.22 -14.13 10.32
N SER A 180 7.57 -13.41 11.38
CA SER A 180 8.61 -13.74 12.35
C SER A 180 8.18 -14.88 13.30
N LEU A 181 7.68 -15.99 12.75
CA LEU A 181 7.50 -17.20 13.55
C LEU A 181 8.77 -18.05 13.56
N PRO A 182 9.06 -18.75 14.67
CA PRO A 182 10.06 -19.82 14.70
C PRO A 182 9.52 -21.01 13.90
N ALA A 183 9.57 -20.90 12.57
CA ALA A 183 9.29 -21.98 11.66
C ALA A 183 10.63 -22.60 11.18
N PRO A 184 10.69 -23.93 10.98
CA PRO A 184 11.94 -24.61 10.63
C PRO A 184 12.53 -24.01 9.33
N ALA A 185 13.85 -24.05 9.15
CA ALA A 185 14.58 -23.36 8.08
C ALA A 185 14.01 -23.50 6.64
N ALA A 186 13.21 -24.54 6.36
CA ALA A 186 12.44 -24.68 5.12
C ALA A 186 11.37 -23.57 4.91
N TRP A 187 10.99 -22.87 5.98
CA TRP A 187 10.02 -21.78 6.04
C TRP A 187 10.72 -20.42 6.07
N TRP A 188 12.00 -20.33 5.70
CA TRP A 188 12.70 -19.04 5.55
C TRP A 188 12.72 -18.59 4.09
N SER A 189 12.19 -19.43 3.18
CA SER A 189 11.99 -19.14 1.77
C SER A 189 10.56 -18.64 1.51
N TRP A 190 10.08 -17.63 2.22
CA TRP A 190 8.70 -17.12 2.06
C TRP A 190 8.48 -16.31 0.78
N SER A 191 9.55 -15.83 0.16
CA SER A 191 9.51 -15.36 -1.23
C SER A 191 8.97 -16.44 -2.19
N ALA A 192 8.96 -17.72 -1.79
CA ALA A 192 8.46 -18.86 -2.58
C ALA A 192 6.95 -18.92 -2.76
N ALA A 193 6.13 -18.35 -1.87
CA ALA A 193 4.66 -18.46 -1.99
C ALA A 193 4.12 -17.75 -3.26
N LEU A 194 4.84 -16.73 -3.74
CA LEU A 194 4.60 -16.06 -5.04
C LEU A 194 5.66 -16.44 -6.09
N CYS A 195 6.66 -17.25 -5.73
CA CYS A 195 7.65 -17.89 -6.61
C CYS A 195 7.37 -19.39 -6.78
N CYS A 196 6.10 -19.81 -6.87
CA CYS A 196 5.79 -21.12 -7.42
C CYS A 196 6.35 -21.19 -8.87
N PRO A 197 6.75 -22.38 -9.36
CA PRO A 197 7.37 -22.52 -10.69
C PRO A 197 6.49 -21.87 -11.78
N GLY A 198 7.01 -20.83 -12.45
CA GLY A 198 6.32 -20.12 -13.54
C GLY A 198 5.95 -18.66 -13.26
N VAL A 199 6.14 -18.16 -12.03
CA VAL A 199 5.91 -16.74 -11.69
C VAL A 199 7.22 -16.09 -11.23
N SER A 200 7.78 -15.22 -12.07
CA SER A 200 8.97 -14.43 -11.74
C SER A 200 8.57 -13.20 -10.92
N CYS A 201 8.68 -13.25 -9.59
CA CYS A 201 8.63 -12.05 -8.77
C CYS A 201 9.97 -11.32 -8.87
N VAL A 202 10.04 -10.30 -9.73
CA VAL A 202 11.29 -9.55 -10.01
C VAL A 202 11.72 -8.65 -8.85
N TRP A 203 10.86 -8.40 -7.86
CA TRP A 203 11.18 -7.50 -6.74
C TRP A 203 10.66 -8.03 -5.40
N CYS A 204 11.33 -9.04 -4.84
CA CYS A 204 11.27 -9.24 -3.40
C CYS A 204 12.01 -8.07 -2.75
N TRP A 205 11.32 -7.22 -1.97
CA TRP A 205 11.97 -6.10 -1.30
C TRP A 205 12.88 -6.63 -0.18
N GLN A 206 14.11 -7.00 -0.53
CA GLN A 206 15.20 -7.23 0.42
C GLN A 206 15.86 -5.89 0.75
N GLY A 207 15.24 -5.06 1.59
CA GLY A 207 15.91 -4.06 2.42
C GLY A 207 16.81 -2.96 1.81
N GLU A 208 17.11 -2.95 0.51
CA GLU A 208 17.93 -1.91 -0.11
C GLU A 208 17.05 -0.80 -0.69
N SER A 209 17.15 0.37 -0.06
CA SER A 209 16.52 1.62 -0.46
C SER A 209 16.93 2.02 -1.88
N ARG A 210 16.19 1.58 -2.89
CA ARG A 210 16.10 2.32 -4.15
C ARG A 210 14.94 3.28 -4.03
N THR A 211 15.27 4.56 -3.83
CA THR A 211 14.34 5.68 -3.97
C THR A 211 13.57 5.52 -5.27
N TRP A 212 12.24 5.55 -5.18
CA TRP A 212 11.34 5.63 -6.32
C TRP A 212 11.72 6.87 -7.17
N ARG A 213 12.45 6.65 -8.27
CA ARG A 213 12.69 7.68 -9.29
C ARG A 213 11.74 7.39 -10.45
N GLY A 214 10.56 7.98 -10.37
CA GLY A 214 9.59 8.15 -11.45
C GLY A 214 8.90 9.47 -11.24
#